data_AF-A0A3D6D367-F1
#
_entry.id   AF-A0A3D6D367-F1
#
_cell.length_a   1.000
_cell.length_b   1.000
_cell.length_c   1.000
_cell.angle_alpha   90.00
_cell.angle_beta   90.00
_cell.angle_gamma   90.00
#
_symmetry.space_group_name_H-M   'P 1'
#
loop_
_entity.id
_entity.type
_entity.pdbx_description
1 polymer ?
#
loop_
_entity_poly.entity_id
_entity_poly.type
_entity_poly.pdbx_seq_one_letter_code
_entity_poly.pdbx_strand_id
1 'polypeptide(L)'
;MRIYYGAASGQGGYPSVESHWDQDRAAFVPSRDWGTLSASLPWLNRAFKTFQTFAHASMEEALQTIPGEFQFLEARCFESIVFLNLESTWKAIPLPDEAQISPLFGIGIGDFNNDGMEDLVGSQNFFGVNALDSRQDAGMGLLLFGNGDGTFTASLPASSGIAIRGEGRGLAVADFDHDGRADFIATQHSGPTKLYRNLEQKVGLAVRLKGPAGNLQAIGAKGRLIYENGSKGPTREWRLGDGYWSQTPNRQVFGFDASPAALEVRWPTGDIQVMKIQKGQKEILITVSP
;
A
#
# COMPACT_ATOMS: atom_id res chain seq x y z
N MET A 1 -4.68 -1.17 -19.89
CA MET A 1 -5.09 -2.58 -20.15
C MET A 1 -6.56 -2.60 -20.52
N ARG A 2 -6.99 -3.43 -21.47
CA ARG A 2 -8.43 -3.66 -21.71
C ARG A 2 -8.83 -5.06 -21.29
N ILE A 3 -9.97 -5.18 -20.63
CA ILE A 3 -10.60 -6.44 -20.27
C ILE A 3 -11.85 -6.57 -21.13
N TYR A 4 -11.80 -7.47 -22.09
CA TYR A 4 -12.93 -7.78 -22.95
C TYR A 4 -13.84 -8.79 -22.25
N TYR A 5 -15.16 -8.59 -22.35
CA TYR A 5 -16.17 -9.46 -21.78
C TYR A 5 -17.38 -9.51 -22.72
N GLY A 6 -18.09 -10.63 -22.74
CA GLY A 6 -19.22 -10.80 -23.65
C GLY A 6 -19.85 -12.17 -23.54
N ALA A 7 -21.03 -12.34 -24.16
CA ALA A 7 -21.66 -13.64 -24.30
C ALA A 7 -21.14 -14.29 -25.59
N ALA A 8 -20.20 -15.23 -25.45
CA ALA A 8 -19.91 -16.15 -26.54
C ALA A 8 -21.16 -17.01 -26.77
N SER A 9 -21.63 -17.15 -28.01
CA SER A 9 -22.88 -17.87 -28.29
C SER A 9 -22.74 -19.36 -27.93
N GLY A 10 -23.37 -19.78 -26.82
CA GLY A 10 -23.34 -21.15 -26.32
C GLY A 10 -23.66 -21.26 -24.81
N GLN A 11 -23.95 -22.48 -24.33
CA GLN A 11 -24.24 -22.79 -22.93
C GLN A 11 -22.96 -22.80 -22.06
N GLY A 12 -22.18 -21.72 -22.05
CA GLY A 12 -20.91 -21.72 -21.31
C GLY A 12 -20.22 -20.36 -21.18
N GLY A 13 -20.51 -19.68 -20.06
CA GLY A 13 -19.67 -18.65 -19.45
C GLY A 13 -19.68 -17.26 -20.11
N TYR A 14 -19.37 -16.25 -19.30
CA TYR A 14 -18.96 -14.91 -19.74
C TYR A 14 -17.42 -14.88 -19.74
N PRO A 15 -16.74 -15.25 -20.84
CA PRO A 15 -15.29 -15.18 -20.88
C PRO A 15 -14.82 -13.74 -20.69
N SER A 16 -13.91 -13.53 -19.75
CA SER A 16 -13.12 -12.30 -19.68
C SER A 16 -11.75 -12.55 -20.30
N VAL A 17 -11.28 -11.62 -21.13
CA VAL A 17 -9.97 -11.71 -21.77
C VAL A 17 -9.20 -10.41 -21.58
N GLU A 18 -8.00 -10.55 -21.03
CA GLU A 18 -7.07 -9.46 -20.79
C GLU A 18 -6.25 -9.16 -22.05
N SER A 19 -6.01 -7.87 -22.28
CA SER A 19 -5.16 -7.37 -23.36
C SER A 19 -4.33 -6.18 -22.91
N HIS A 20 -3.18 -5.99 -23.54
CA HIS A 20 -2.33 -4.83 -23.35
C HIS A 20 -2.11 -4.10 -24.67
N TRP A 21 -1.75 -2.83 -24.57
CA TRP A 21 -1.38 -2.03 -25.74
C TRP A 21 0.04 -2.40 -26.15
N ASP A 22 0.20 -2.81 -27.40
CA ASP A 22 1.50 -3.09 -28.01
C ASP A 22 1.90 -1.87 -28.86
N GLN A 23 3.03 -1.25 -28.51
CA GLN A 23 3.47 -0.01 -29.16
C GLN A 23 3.88 -0.23 -30.61
N ASP A 24 4.57 -1.34 -30.90
CA ASP A 24 5.08 -1.65 -32.24
C ASP A 24 3.96 -1.94 -33.23
N ARG A 25 2.90 -2.59 -32.74
CA ARG A 25 1.72 -2.94 -33.54
C ARG A 25 0.63 -1.88 -33.54
N ALA A 26 0.72 -0.88 -32.66
CA ALA A 26 -0.31 0.13 -32.45
C ALA A 26 -1.72 -0.47 -32.28
N ALA A 27 -1.81 -1.58 -31.53
CA ALA A 27 -3.03 -2.32 -31.32
C ALA A 27 -3.09 -2.92 -29.90
N PHE A 28 -4.30 -3.23 -29.43
CA PHE A 28 -4.44 -4.10 -28.28
C PHE A 28 -4.20 -5.53 -28.70
N VAL A 29 -3.41 -6.27 -27.92
CA VAL A 29 -3.02 -7.66 -28.22
C VAL A 29 -3.32 -8.54 -27.01
N PRO A 30 -3.55 -9.84 -27.20
CA PRO A 30 -3.84 -10.74 -26.09
C PRO A 30 -2.70 -10.72 -25.04
N SER A 31 -3.03 -10.57 -23.76
CA SER A 31 -2.04 -10.64 -22.67
C SER A 31 -1.65 -12.07 -22.30
N ARG A 32 -2.39 -13.07 -22.81
CA ARG A 32 -2.18 -14.49 -22.54
C ARG A 32 -1.80 -15.20 -23.83
N ASP A 33 -1.01 -16.26 -23.70
CA ASP A 33 -0.64 -17.08 -24.83
C ASP A 33 -1.84 -17.85 -25.42
N TRP A 34 -1.64 -18.39 -26.63
CA TRP A 34 -2.67 -19.10 -27.36
C TRP A 34 -3.19 -20.35 -26.63
N GLY A 35 -2.31 -21.11 -25.97
CA GLY A 35 -2.69 -22.32 -25.25
C GLY A 35 -3.62 -21.99 -24.07
N THR A 36 -3.26 -20.97 -23.30
CA THR A 36 -4.06 -20.49 -22.18
C THR A 36 -5.43 -19.97 -22.64
N LEU A 37 -5.48 -19.13 -23.67
CA LEU A 37 -6.75 -18.56 -24.14
C LEU A 37 -7.64 -19.56 -24.85
N SER A 38 -7.07 -20.45 -25.66
CA SER A 38 -7.87 -21.44 -26.40
C SER A 38 -8.51 -22.49 -25.49
N ALA A 39 -7.98 -22.70 -24.28
CA ALA A 39 -8.57 -23.57 -23.27
C ALA A 39 -9.93 -23.04 -22.76
N SER A 40 -10.09 -21.71 -22.63
CA SER A 40 -11.35 -21.07 -22.27
C SER A 40 -12.16 -20.58 -23.48
N LEU A 41 -11.52 -20.39 -24.62
CA LEU A 41 -12.10 -19.92 -25.89
C LEU A 41 -11.76 -20.87 -27.06
N PRO A 42 -12.41 -22.05 -27.16
CA PRO A 42 -12.05 -23.08 -28.14
C PRO A 42 -12.15 -22.66 -29.61
N TRP A 43 -12.89 -21.59 -29.92
CA TRP A 43 -12.97 -21.01 -31.27
C TRP A 43 -11.62 -20.54 -31.80
N LEU A 44 -10.71 -20.10 -30.92
CA LEU A 44 -9.36 -19.70 -31.30
C LEU A 44 -8.57 -20.85 -31.96
N ASN A 45 -8.81 -22.11 -31.56
CA ASN A 45 -8.16 -23.28 -32.18
C ASN A 45 -8.65 -23.55 -33.62
N ARG A 46 -9.85 -23.07 -33.96
CA ARG A 46 -10.38 -23.18 -35.32
C ARG A 46 -9.77 -22.11 -36.22
N ALA A 47 -9.61 -20.90 -35.70
CA ALA A 47 -9.16 -19.75 -36.47
C ALA A 47 -7.64 -19.66 -36.64
N PHE A 48 -6.88 -19.98 -35.61
CA PHE A 48 -5.41 -19.94 -35.65
C PHE A 48 -4.83 -21.34 -35.82
N LYS A 49 -3.76 -21.47 -36.61
CA LYS A 49 -3.11 -22.76 -36.91
C LYS A 49 -1.69 -22.87 -36.38
N THR A 50 -1.06 -21.74 -36.06
CA THR A 50 0.29 -21.69 -35.49
C THR A 50 0.37 -20.63 -34.39
N PHE A 51 1.28 -20.83 -33.44
CA PHE A 51 1.59 -19.82 -32.42
C PHE A 51 2.00 -18.48 -33.04
N GLN A 52 2.75 -18.52 -34.16
CA GLN A 52 3.17 -17.30 -34.87
C GLN A 52 1.97 -16.53 -35.43
N THR A 53 0.98 -17.20 -36.01
CA THR A 53 -0.23 -16.53 -36.52
C THR A 53 -1.07 -15.91 -35.42
N PHE A 54 -1.18 -16.58 -34.26
CA PHE A 54 -1.88 -16.02 -33.10
C PHE A 54 -1.11 -14.84 -32.50
N ALA A 55 0.21 -14.98 -32.35
CA ALA A 55 1.07 -13.96 -31.74
C ALA A 55 1.06 -12.64 -32.50
N HIS A 56 0.80 -12.64 -33.81
CA HIS A 56 0.67 -11.41 -34.61
C HIS A 56 -0.74 -10.82 -34.64
N ALA A 57 -1.77 -11.55 -34.19
CA ALA A 57 -3.13 -11.05 -34.20
C ALA A 57 -3.34 -9.96 -33.14
N SER A 58 -4.08 -8.92 -33.51
CA SER A 58 -4.70 -8.02 -32.54
C SER A 58 -5.78 -8.75 -31.75
N MET A 59 -6.15 -8.14 -30.63
CA MET A 59 -7.22 -8.65 -29.78
C MET A 59 -8.57 -8.58 -30.51
N GLU A 60 -8.82 -7.52 -31.27
CA GLU A 60 -10.01 -7.37 -32.11
C GLU A 60 -10.11 -8.48 -33.17
N GLU A 61 -9.01 -8.77 -33.90
CA GLU A 61 -8.99 -9.87 -34.88
C GLU A 61 -9.24 -11.23 -34.21
N ALA A 62 -8.63 -11.48 -33.05
CA ALA A 62 -8.85 -12.71 -32.31
C ALA A 62 -10.32 -12.86 -31.88
N LEU A 63 -10.95 -11.80 -31.37
CA LEU A 63 -12.35 -11.83 -30.94
C LEU A 63 -13.35 -12.00 -32.08
N GLN A 64 -13.08 -11.46 -33.27
CA GLN A 64 -13.94 -11.65 -34.44
C GLN A 64 -14.09 -13.11 -34.86
N THR A 65 -13.14 -13.98 -34.45
CA THR A 65 -13.21 -15.42 -34.70
C THR A 65 -14.20 -16.15 -33.78
N ILE A 66 -14.69 -15.46 -32.75
CA ILE A 66 -15.55 -16.00 -31.71
C ILE A 66 -16.98 -15.47 -31.94
N PRO A 67 -17.98 -16.34 -32.16
CA PRO A 67 -19.35 -15.89 -32.33
C PRO A 67 -19.89 -15.33 -31.01
N GLY A 68 -20.42 -14.11 -31.08
CA GLY A 68 -20.89 -13.34 -29.94
C GLY A 68 -20.54 -11.86 -30.09
N GLU A 69 -21.02 -11.06 -29.15
CA GLU A 69 -20.64 -9.66 -29.03
C GLU A 69 -19.75 -9.48 -27.80
N PHE A 70 -18.61 -8.81 -28.01
CA PHE A 70 -17.67 -8.47 -26.94
C PHE A 70 -17.64 -6.96 -26.73
N GLN A 71 -17.72 -6.57 -25.47
CA GLN A 71 -17.47 -5.23 -24.97
C GLN A 71 -16.15 -5.23 -24.21
N PHE A 72 -15.63 -4.07 -23.84
CA PHE A 72 -14.47 -3.99 -22.96
C PHE A 72 -14.63 -2.89 -21.90
N LEU A 73 -14.02 -3.14 -20.75
CA LEU A 73 -13.66 -2.10 -19.78
C LEU A 73 -12.17 -1.82 -19.89
N GLU A 74 -11.78 -0.58 -19.66
CA GLU A 74 -10.37 -0.17 -19.69
C GLU A 74 -9.89 0.18 -18.29
N ALA A 75 -8.88 -0.57 -17.82
CA ALA A 75 -8.11 -0.23 -16.64
C ALA A 75 -6.98 0.73 -17.05
N ARG A 76 -7.01 1.94 -16.49
CA ARG A 76 -6.14 3.07 -16.85
C ARG A 76 -5.12 3.45 -15.79
N CYS A 77 -5.35 3.08 -14.53
CA CYS A 77 -4.48 3.41 -13.42
C CYS A 77 -4.04 2.11 -12.73
N PHE A 78 -2.74 1.92 -12.65
CA PHE A 78 -2.07 0.80 -11.95
C PHE A 78 -1.08 1.31 -10.90
N GLU A 79 -1.04 2.62 -10.70
CA GLU A 79 -0.08 3.27 -9.80
C GLU A 79 -0.50 3.04 -8.35
N SER A 80 0.48 2.75 -7.50
CA SER A 80 0.35 2.93 -6.06
C SER A 80 0.20 4.42 -5.77
N ILE A 81 -0.90 4.82 -5.12
CA ILE A 81 -1.30 6.22 -4.92
C ILE A 81 -1.60 6.49 -3.45
N VAL A 82 -1.19 7.67 -2.98
CA VAL A 82 -1.69 8.25 -1.73
C VAL A 82 -2.85 9.18 -2.04
N PHE A 83 -3.94 9.03 -1.28
CA PHE A 83 -5.09 9.93 -1.33
C PHE A 83 -5.08 10.85 -0.12
N LEU A 84 -4.84 12.14 -0.35
CA LEU A 84 -4.93 13.16 0.71
C LEU A 84 -6.37 13.63 0.85
N ASN A 85 -6.89 13.55 2.08
CA ASN A 85 -8.19 14.12 2.42
C ASN A 85 -8.03 15.64 2.70
N LEU A 86 -8.60 16.46 1.83
CA LEU A 86 -8.62 17.92 1.95
C LEU A 86 -10.00 18.40 2.45
N GLU A 87 -10.57 17.65 3.39
CA GLU A 87 -11.88 17.80 4.02
C GLU A 87 -13.07 17.57 3.08
N SER A 88 -13.18 18.39 2.03
CA SER A 88 -14.27 18.34 1.04
C SER A 88 -13.87 17.66 -0.27
N THR A 89 -12.57 17.48 -0.50
CA THR A 89 -12.03 16.90 -1.72
C THR A 89 -10.91 15.92 -1.41
N TRP A 90 -10.56 15.11 -2.41
CA TRP A 90 -9.44 14.18 -2.33
C TRP A 90 -8.42 14.53 -3.40
N LYS A 91 -7.14 14.55 -3.02
CA LYS A 91 -6.03 14.69 -3.96
C LYS A 91 -5.30 13.35 -4.09
N ALA A 92 -5.33 12.77 -5.28
CA ALA A 92 -4.52 11.61 -5.62
C ALA A 92 -3.09 12.04 -5.96
N ILE A 93 -2.11 11.42 -5.31
CA ILE A 93 -0.68 11.64 -5.58
C ILE A 93 -0.05 10.27 -5.80
N PRO A 94 0.42 9.95 -7.02
CA PRO A 94 1.20 8.74 -7.26
C PRO A 94 2.44 8.70 -6.36
N LEU A 95 2.72 7.53 -5.80
CA LEU A 95 4.01 7.27 -5.16
C LEU A 95 5.13 7.28 -6.20
N PRO A 96 6.38 7.56 -5.81
CA PRO A 96 7.51 7.63 -6.75
C PRO A 96 7.74 6.30 -7.47
N ASP A 97 8.49 6.34 -8.57
CA ASP A 97 8.71 5.21 -9.49
C ASP A 97 9.18 3.93 -8.76
N GLU A 98 9.98 4.06 -7.70
CA GLU A 98 10.45 2.94 -6.88
C GLU A 98 9.31 2.13 -6.24
N ALA A 99 8.19 2.78 -5.94
CA ALA A 99 6.97 2.13 -5.43
C ALA A 99 6.18 1.39 -6.50
N GLN A 100 6.46 1.65 -7.79
CA GLN A 100 5.75 1.07 -8.93
C GLN A 100 6.46 -0.16 -9.53
N ILE A 101 7.71 -0.43 -9.11
CA ILE A 101 8.56 -1.50 -9.67
C ILE A 101 7.99 -2.91 -9.45
N SER A 102 7.28 -3.12 -8.34
CA SER A 102 6.74 -4.42 -7.95
C SER A 102 5.47 -4.23 -7.10
N PRO A 103 4.47 -5.13 -7.17
CA PRO A 103 3.25 -4.98 -6.41
C PRO A 103 3.50 -4.77 -4.93
N LEU A 104 2.83 -3.77 -4.37
CA LEU A 104 2.93 -3.37 -2.98
C LEU A 104 1.74 -3.95 -2.18
N PHE A 105 2.01 -4.87 -1.25
CA PHE A 105 0.97 -5.55 -0.46
C PHE A 105 0.82 -4.96 0.95
N GLY A 106 1.89 -5.05 1.74
CA GLY A 106 1.91 -4.50 3.08
C GLY A 106 2.39 -3.06 3.06
N ILE A 107 1.64 -2.15 3.69
CA ILE A 107 2.05 -0.77 3.90
C ILE A 107 1.99 -0.48 5.40
N GLY A 108 3.10 0.03 5.94
CA GLY A 108 3.20 0.58 7.28
C GLY A 108 3.36 2.09 7.20
N ILE A 109 2.76 2.78 8.15
CA ILE A 109 2.82 4.23 8.29
C ILE A 109 3.45 4.51 9.65
N GLY A 110 4.44 5.39 9.66
CA GLY A 110 5.14 5.82 10.86
C GLY A 110 6.03 7.00 10.52
N ASP A 111 6.64 7.61 11.53
CA ASP A 111 7.66 8.64 11.31
C ASP A 111 9.00 7.99 11.68
N PHE A 112 9.74 7.53 10.66
CA PHE A 112 10.93 6.71 10.83
C PHE A 112 12.18 7.55 11.10
N ASN A 113 12.21 8.81 10.67
CA ASN A 113 13.30 9.76 10.99
C ASN A 113 12.95 10.71 12.16
N ASN A 114 11.74 10.59 12.71
CA ASN A 114 11.17 11.41 13.77
C ASN A 114 11.11 12.91 13.45
N ASP A 115 10.97 13.32 12.18
CA ASP A 115 10.95 14.73 11.75
C ASP A 115 9.58 15.43 11.93
N GLY A 116 8.53 14.66 12.22
CA GLY A 116 7.15 15.14 12.34
C GLY A 116 6.34 15.04 11.06
N MET A 117 6.87 14.38 10.03
CA MET A 117 6.18 14.01 8.79
C MET A 117 5.90 12.51 8.78
N GLU A 118 4.83 12.09 8.09
CA GLU A 118 4.53 10.66 7.97
C GLU A 118 5.33 10.04 6.82
N ASP A 119 6.00 8.95 7.12
CA ASP A 119 6.72 8.09 6.20
C ASP A 119 5.94 6.81 5.91
N LEU A 120 6.34 6.11 4.85
CA LEU A 120 5.77 4.83 4.48
C LEU A 120 6.86 3.76 4.40
N VAL A 121 6.54 2.56 4.86
CA VAL A 121 7.34 1.36 4.56
C VAL A 121 6.48 0.32 3.86
N GLY A 122 7.04 -0.30 2.84
CA GLY A 122 6.35 -1.17 1.90
C GLY A 122 6.94 -2.58 1.83
N SER A 123 6.07 -3.59 1.85
CA SER A 123 6.37 -4.98 1.48
C SER A 123 5.92 -5.24 0.05
N GLN A 124 6.88 -5.58 -0.82
CA GLN A 124 6.65 -5.79 -2.25
C GLN A 124 6.71 -7.28 -2.64
N ASN A 125 6.37 -7.55 -3.89
CA ASN A 125 6.51 -8.80 -4.64
C ASN A 125 5.31 -9.73 -4.69
N PHE A 126 5.16 -10.37 -5.85
CA PHE A 126 4.16 -11.39 -6.13
C PHE A 126 4.74 -12.52 -6.99
N PHE A 127 4.72 -13.73 -6.45
CA PHE A 127 5.24 -14.95 -7.07
C PHE A 127 4.13 -15.85 -7.60
N GLY A 128 2.86 -15.59 -7.23
CA GLY A 128 1.67 -16.33 -7.66
C GLY A 128 1.25 -16.08 -9.11
N VAL A 129 2.21 -16.11 -10.02
CA VAL A 129 2.02 -15.91 -11.46
C VAL A 129 1.84 -17.26 -12.19
N ASN A 130 1.35 -17.24 -13.43
CA ASN A 130 1.24 -18.47 -14.22
C ASN A 130 2.63 -19.02 -14.57
N ALA A 131 2.71 -20.29 -14.97
CA ALA A 131 3.97 -20.96 -15.28
C ALA A 131 4.80 -20.28 -16.39
N LEU A 132 4.15 -19.54 -17.29
CA LEU A 132 4.81 -18.83 -18.40
C LEU A 132 5.11 -17.35 -18.08
N ASP A 133 4.56 -16.84 -16.98
CA ASP A 133 4.75 -15.46 -16.56
C ASP A 133 5.98 -15.36 -15.65
N SER A 134 6.75 -14.27 -15.79
CA SER A 134 7.83 -13.98 -14.84
C SER A 134 7.24 -13.54 -13.50
N ARG A 135 7.93 -13.90 -12.42
CA ARG A 135 7.58 -13.39 -11.09
C ARG A 135 7.70 -11.87 -11.08
N GLN A 136 6.87 -11.24 -10.27
CA GLN A 136 6.96 -9.81 -10.00
C GLN A 136 7.80 -9.66 -8.73
N ASP A 137 9.12 -9.85 -8.86
CA ASP A 137 10.05 -10.03 -7.74
C ASP A 137 11.22 -9.02 -7.71
N ALA A 138 11.06 -7.90 -8.42
CA ALA A 138 12.05 -6.83 -8.46
C ALA A 138 12.10 -5.96 -7.19
N GLY A 139 11.14 -6.11 -6.27
CA GLY A 139 11.07 -5.36 -5.03
C GLY A 139 11.99 -5.92 -3.93
N MET A 140 12.46 -5.04 -3.06
CA MET A 140 13.35 -5.39 -1.94
C MET A 140 12.82 -4.90 -0.59
N GLY A 141 11.54 -4.50 -0.54
CA GLY A 141 11.03 -3.61 0.49
C GLY A 141 11.46 -2.18 0.22
N LEU A 142 10.62 -1.23 0.63
CA LEU A 142 10.77 0.18 0.27
C LEU A 142 10.48 1.06 1.47
N LEU A 143 11.38 1.97 1.80
CA LEU A 143 11.12 3.07 2.73
C LEU A 143 10.96 4.36 1.92
N LEU A 144 9.92 5.12 2.23
CA LEU A 144 9.57 6.36 1.58
C LEU A 144 9.47 7.44 2.66
N PHE A 145 10.38 8.40 2.66
CA PHE A 145 10.32 9.54 3.58
C PHE A 145 9.30 10.57 3.09
N GLY A 146 8.42 11.03 3.96
CA GLY A 146 7.42 12.04 3.64
C GLY A 146 8.03 13.43 3.52
N ASN A 147 7.60 14.20 2.52
CA ASN A 147 8.02 15.60 2.36
C ASN A 147 7.02 16.61 2.98
N GLY A 148 5.98 16.11 3.68
CA GLY A 148 4.97 16.92 4.36
C GLY A 148 3.84 17.48 3.48
N ASP A 149 3.96 17.37 2.16
CA ASP A 149 2.94 17.79 1.18
C ASP A 149 2.21 16.62 0.49
N GLY A 150 2.45 15.40 1.00
CA GLY A 150 1.97 14.13 0.47
C GLY A 150 2.80 13.56 -0.67
N THR A 151 3.92 14.20 -1.03
CA THR A 151 4.96 13.58 -1.84
C THR A 151 5.97 12.85 -0.96
N PHE A 152 6.72 11.93 -1.57
CA PHE A 152 7.65 11.06 -0.85
C PHE A 152 8.97 10.92 -1.59
N THR A 153 10.05 10.75 -0.83
CA THR A 153 11.39 10.48 -1.32
C THR A 153 11.80 9.06 -0.99
N ALA A 154 12.15 8.26 -2.00
CA ALA A 154 12.53 6.87 -1.80
C ALA A 154 13.91 6.73 -1.14
N SER A 155 14.00 5.94 -0.07
CA SER A 155 15.25 5.48 0.53
C SER A 155 15.54 4.06 0.08
N LEU A 156 16.44 3.95 -0.90
CA LEU A 156 16.81 2.68 -1.52
C LEU A 156 17.38 1.69 -0.48
N PRO A 157 17.26 0.37 -0.72
CA PRO A 157 17.76 -0.67 0.19
C PRO A 157 19.22 -0.48 0.66
N ALA A 158 20.08 0.07 -0.19
CA ALA A 158 21.48 0.34 0.15
C ALA A 158 21.64 1.42 1.23
N SER A 159 20.70 2.37 1.30
CA SER A 159 20.68 3.46 2.28
C SER A 159 19.88 3.08 3.53
N SER A 160 18.70 2.47 3.36
CA SER A 160 17.80 2.11 4.47
C SER A 160 18.19 0.82 5.20
N GLY A 161 18.98 -0.06 4.56
CA GLY A 161 19.29 -1.39 5.07
C GLY A 161 18.12 -2.38 4.99
N ILE A 162 16.98 -1.99 4.42
CA ILE A 162 15.80 -2.84 4.25
C ILE A 162 16.07 -3.89 3.17
N ALA A 163 15.66 -5.14 3.44
CA ALA A 163 15.93 -6.27 2.55
C ALA A 163 14.84 -7.36 2.63
N ILE A 164 13.66 -7.06 2.11
CA ILE A 164 12.52 -7.96 1.95
C ILE A 164 12.52 -8.47 0.50
N ARG A 165 13.38 -9.46 0.21
CA ARG A 165 13.55 -10.01 -1.15
C ARG A 165 12.55 -11.10 -1.53
N GLY A 166 11.86 -11.68 -0.54
CA GLY A 166 10.85 -12.69 -0.76
C GLY A 166 9.51 -12.08 -1.18
N GLU A 167 8.48 -12.90 -1.15
CA GLU A 167 7.11 -12.47 -1.44
C GLU A 167 6.52 -11.75 -0.21
N GLY A 168 6.74 -10.44 -0.11
CA GLY A 168 6.31 -9.64 1.04
C GLY A 168 4.80 -9.63 1.23
N ARG A 169 4.36 -9.72 2.49
CA ARG A 169 2.94 -9.71 2.87
C ARG A 169 2.69 -8.76 4.01
N GLY A 170 2.57 -9.29 5.22
CA GLY A 170 2.21 -8.52 6.39
C GLY A 170 3.31 -7.55 6.78
N LEU A 171 2.88 -6.41 7.31
CA LEU A 171 3.76 -5.38 7.84
C LEU A 171 3.06 -4.72 9.03
N ALA A 172 3.76 -4.59 10.15
CA ALA A 172 3.29 -3.83 11.31
C ALA A 172 4.42 -2.94 11.83
N VAL A 173 4.09 -1.69 12.12
CA VAL A 173 5.02 -0.68 12.67
C VAL A 173 4.85 -0.64 14.17
N ALA A 174 5.93 -0.63 14.94
CA ALA A 174 5.88 -0.56 16.40
C ALA A 174 7.19 0.01 16.91
N ASP A 175 7.18 0.69 18.05
CA ASP A 175 8.41 0.91 18.82
C ASP A 175 8.63 -0.34 19.69
N PHE A 176 9.37 -1.30 19.15
CA PHE A 176 9.46 -2.68 19.63
C PHE A 176 10.33 -2.78 20.88
N ASP A 177 11.42 -2.02 20.94
CA ASP A 177 12.36 -2.00 22.07
C ASP A 177 12.16 -0.80 23.01
N HIS A 178 11.12 0.01 22.77
CA HIS A 178 10.69 1.13 23.60
C HIS A 178 11.73 2.26 23.65
N ASP A 179 12.43 2.49 22.54
CA ASP A 179 13.47 3.50 22.42
C ASP A 179 12.96 4.85 21.86
N GLY A 180 11.67 4.91 21.49
CA GLY A 180 11.05 6.10 20.90
C GLY A 180 11.31 6.23 19.40
N ARG A 181 11.66 5.15 18.71
CA ARG A 181 11.76 5.11 17.24
C ARG A 181 10.79 4.09 16.68
N ALA A 182 10.25 4.38 15.51
CA ALA A 182 9.41 3.42 14.82
C ALA A 182 10.28 2.30 14.24
N ASP A 183 10.12 1.09 14.75
CA ASP A 183 10.58 -0.16 14.13
C ASP A 183 9.47 -0.75 13.26
N PHE A 184 9.77 -1.80 12.51
CA PHE A 184 8.72 -2.59 11.88
C PHE A 184 9.09 -4.06 11.75
N ILE A 185 8.04 -4.89 11.71
CA ILE A 185 8.14 -6.31 11.38
C ILE A 185 7.49 -6.55 10.03
N ALA A 186 8.12 -7.38 9.20
CA ALA A 186 7.61 -7.77 7.90
C ALA A 186 7.57 -9.30 7.77
N THR A 187 6.49 -9.82 7.21
CA THR A 187 6.35 -11.25 6.88
C THR A 187 6.48 -11.47 5.38
N GLN A 188 6.91 -12.67 5.03
CA GLN A 188 7.05 -13.12 3.64
C GLN A 188 6.31 -14.44 3.50
N HIS A 189 5.57 -14.62 2.41
CA HIS A 189 4.98 -15.90 2.12
C HIS A 189 6.09 -16.94 1.85
N SER A 190 6.02 -18.07 2.56
CA SER A 190 7.06 -19.13 2.53
C SER A 190 8.48 -18.63 2.86
N GLY A 191 8.62 -17.54 3.62
CA GLY A 191 9.91 -16.97 4.02
C GLY A 191 9.95 -16.58 5.50
N PRO A 192 11.12 -16.20 6.02
CA PRO A 192 11.25 -15.79 7.42
C PRO A 192 10.55 -14.46 7.68
N THR A 193 9.95 -14.33 8.86
CA THR A 193 9.57 -13.04 9.43
C THR A 193 10.83 -12.27 9.82
N LYS A 194 10.87 -10.97 9.51
CA LYS A 194 12.01 -10.10 9.79
C LYS A 194 11.59 -8.91 10.64
N LEU A 195 12.33 -8.64 11.70
CA LEU A 195 12.26 -7.42 12.48
C LEU A 195 13.34 -6.46 11.99
N TYR A 196 12.95 -5.22 11.69
CA TYR A 196 13.83 -4.13 11.33
C TYR A 196 13.81 -3.12 12.46
N ARG A 197 14.92 -3.07 13.21
CA ARG A 197 15.11 -2.10 14.27
C ARG A 197 15.66 -0.81 13.71
N ASN A 198 15.04 0.29 14.08
CA ASN A 198 15.42 1.62 13.65
C ASN A 198 16.55 2.14 14.54
N LEU A 199 17.64 2.57 13.89
CA LEU A 199 18.86 3.03 14.55
C LEU A 199 19.09 4.53 14.38
N GLU A 200 18.09 5.27 13.93
CA GLU A 200 18.14 6.73 13.84
C GLU A 200 18.48 7.37 15.19
N GLN A 201 19.06 8.56 15.15
CA GLN A 201 19.48 9.23 16.39
C GLN A 201 18.32 9.92 17.09
N LYS A 202 17.39 10.46 16.31
CA LYS A 202 16.28 11.26 16.81
C LYS A 202 15.22 10.35 17.43
N VAL A 203 14.72 10.73 18.59
CA VAL A 203 13.68 10.01 19.32
C VAL A 203 12.40 10.82 19.33
N GLY A 204 11.29 10.14 19.13
CA GLY A 204 9.95 10.71 19.17
C GLY A 204 9.29 10.55 20.53
N LEU A 205 8.02 10.96 20.59
CA LEU A 205 7.15 10.84 21.74
C LEU A 205 6.28 9.60 21.58
N ALA A 206 6.45 8.60 22.43
CA ALA A 206 5.56 7.43 22.43
C ALA A 206 4.22 7.77 23.09
N VAL A 207 3.13 7.51 22.38
CA VAL A 207 1.77 7.81 22.83
C VAL A 207 0.93 6.55 22.81
N ARG A 208 0.27 6.28 23.94
CA ARG A 208 -0.73 5.22 24.06
C ARG A 208 -2.03 5.80 24.60
N LEU A 209 -3.14 5.37 24.01
CA LEU A 209 -4.48 5.72 24.47
C LEU A 209 -5.12 4.54 25.20
N LYS A 210 -5.88 4.86 26.26
CA LYS A 210 -6.78 3.97 26.97
C LYS A 210 -8.19 4.51 26.81
N GLY A 211 -8.95 3.87 25.92
CA GLY A 211 -10.34 4.24 25.68
C GLY A 211 -11.31 3.73 26.76
N PRO A 212 -12.61 4.00 26.60
CA PRO A 212 -13.65 3.60 27.55
C PRO A 212 -13.89 2.08 27.52
N ALA A 213 -14.69 1.58 28.47
CA ALA A 213 -15.17 0.21 28.44
C ALA A 213 -15.85 -0.11 27.09
N GLY A 214 -15.53 -1.26 26.50
CA GLY A 214 -15.98 -1.64 25.15
C GLY A 214 -15.11 -1.11 23.99
N ASN A 215 -14.21 -0.15 24.24
CA ASN A 215 -13.24 0.32 23.25
C ASN A 215 -11.89 0.67 23.91
N LEU A 216 -11.28 -0.31 24.59
CA LEU A 216 -10.09 -0.09 25.41
C LEU A 216 -8.86 0.39 24.62
N GLN A 217 -8.80 0.08 23.33
CA GLN A 217 -7.72 0.52 22.43
C GLN A 217 -7.98 1.89 21.80
N ALA A 218 -9.08 2.56 22.15
CA ALA A 218 -9.46 3.87 21.64
C ALA A 218 -9.59 3.92 20.10
N ILE A 219 -10.13 2.87 19.50
CA ILE A 219 -10.29 2.75 18.05
C ILE A 219 -11.20 3.87 17.54
N GLY A 220 -10.77 4.56 16.49
CA GLY A 220 -11.40 5.76 15.92
C GLY A 220 -10.95 7.07 16.56
N ALA A 221 -10.14 7.04 17.64
CA ALA A 221 -9.55 8.25 18.20
C ALA A 221 -8.52 8.83 17.24
N LYS A 222 -8.45 10.16 17.16
CA LYS A 222 -7.50 10.88 16.32
C LYS A 222 -6.64 11.78 17.19
N GLY A 223 -5.33 11.81 16.98
CA GLY A 223 -4.43 12.62 17.76
C GLY A 223 -3.35 13.29 16.93
N ARG A 224 -2.88 14.44 17.42
CA ARG A 224 -1.79 15.21 16.80
C ARG A 224 -1.07 16.07 17.83
N LEU A 225 0.19 16.36 17.57
CA LEU A 225 0.96 17.31 18.35
C LEU A 225 0.52 18.75 18.04
N ILE A 226 0.49 19.58 19.08
CA ILE A 226 0.45 21.03 19.01
C ILE A 226 1.83 21.52 19.44
N TYR A 227 2.48 22.29 18.58
CA TYR A 227 3.82 22.80 18.84
C TYR A 227 3.80 24.15 19.58
N GLU A 228 4.90 24.53 20.22
CA GLU A 228 5.03 25.80 20.97
C GLU A 228 4.77 27.04 20.10
N ASN A 229 5.03 26.95 18.79
CA ASN A 229 4.75 28.01 17.82
C ASN A 229 3.27 28.07 17.37
N GLY A 230 2.39 27.21 17.92
CA GLY A 230 0.97 27.13 17.60
C GLY A 230 0.62 26.31 16.36
N SER A 231 1.60 25.88 15.57
CA SER A 231 1.36 24.96 14.45
C SER A 231 1.01 23.55 14.95
N LYS A 232 0.42 22.73 14.09
CA LYS A 232 -0.03 21.38 14.43
C LYS A 232 0.62 20.35 13.51
N GLY A 233 1.03 19.22 14.08
CA GLY A 233 1.56 18.09 13.34
C GLY A 233 0.48 17.29 12.59
N PRO A 234 0.88 16.24 11.86
CA PRO A 234 -0.05 15.35 11.18
C PRO A 234 -1.01 14.70 12.17
N THR A 235 -2.21 14.37 11.68
CA THR A 235 -3.21 13.64 12.48
C THR A 235 -3.04 12.15 12.28
N ARG A 236 -2.87 11.41 13.37
CA ARG A 236 -2.89 9.95 13.38
C ARG A 236 -4.19 9.42 13.95
N GLU A 237 -4.62 8.29 13.43
CA GLU A 237 -5.80 7.57 13.92
C GLU A 237 -5.35 6.30 14.65
N TRP A 238 -5.94 6.05 15.82
CA TRP A 238 -5.87 4.74 16.45
C TRP A 238 -6.87 3.84 15.78
N ARG A 239 -6.38 2.82 15.08
CA ARG A 239 -7.18 1.92 14.25
C ARG A 239 -6.88 0.46 14.51
N LEU A 240 -7.74 -0.41 13.99
CA LEU A 240 -7.51 -1.85 13.88
C LEU A 240 -7.25 -2.19 12.42
N GLY A 241 -6.32 -3.11 12.18
CA GLY A 241 -5.95 -3.55 10.85
C GLY A 241 -4.98 -2.58 10.18
N ASP A 242 -3.85 -3.12 9.73
CA ASP A 242 -2.83 -2.44 8.95
C ASP A 242 -2.18 -3.43 7.99
N GLY A 243 -1.68 -2.94 6.86
CA GLY A 243 -1.02 -3.78 5.86
C GLY A 243 -1.84 -5.00 5.45
N TYR A 244 -1.15 -6.09 5.09
CA TYR A 244 -1.77 -7.35 4.68
C TYR A 244 -1.91 -8.29 5.90
N TRP A 245 -3.14 -8.53 6.35
CA TRP A 245 -3.46 -9.42 7.49
C TRP A 245 -2.58 -9.15 8.73
N SER A 246 -2.33 -7.87 9.02
CA SER A 246 -1.47 -7.42 10.11
C SER A 246 -2.16 -6.35 10.94
N GLN A 247 -1.54 -5.97 12.06
CA GLN A 247 -2.05 -4.93 12.94
C GLN A 247 -0.91 -4.24 13.69
N THR A 248 -0.88 -2.90 13.62
CA THR A 248 -0.01 -2.06 14.45
C THR A 248 -0.59 -1.94 15.87
N PRO A 249 0.25 -1.96 16.93
CA PRO A 249 -0.20 -1.74 18.31
C PRO A 249 -0.82 -0.36 18.54
N ASN A 250 -1.53 -0.22 19.67
CA ASN A 250 -2.11 1.06 20.10
C ASN A 250 -1.09 2.06 20.69
N ARG A 251 0.21 1.75 20.60
CA ARG A 251 1.33 2.61 20.99
C ARG A 251 1.97 3.14 19.70
N GLN A 252 1.89 4.44 19.48
CA GLN A 252 2.43 5.10 18.29
C GLN A 252 3.53 6.08 18.70
N VAL A 253 4.56 6.24 17.89
CA VAL A 253 5.65 7.20 18.11
C VAL A 253 5.44 8.43 17.23
N PHE A 254 5.29 9.60 17.84
CA PHE A 254 5.17 10.87 17.15
C PHE A 254 6.53 11.55 17.10
N GLY A 255 7.13 11.68 15.91
CA GLY A 255 8.28 12.56 15.73
C GLY A 255 7.87 14.02 15.67
N PHE A 256 8.87 14.89 15.75
CA PHE A 256 8.69 16.33 15.79
C PHE A 256 10.03 17.07 15.58
N ASP A 257 10.09 18.01 14.64
CA ASP A 257 11.17 19.01 14.58
C ASP A 257 10.91 20.23 15.46
N ALA A 258 9.64 20.65 15.56
CA ALA A 258 9.23 21.75 16.42
C ALA A 258 8.95 21.25 17.85
N SER A 259 9.28 22.07 18.86
CA SER A 259 9.03 21.73 20.27
C SER A 259 7.55 21.40 20.52
N PRO A 260 7.21 20.19 20.99
CA PRO A 260 5.82 19.81 21.25
C PRO A 260 5.35 20.41 22.57
N ALA A 261 4.27 21.20 22.52
CA ALA A 261 3.67 21.84 23.70
C ALA A 261 2.51 21.01 24.29
N ALA A 262 1.73 20.36 23.43
CA ALA A 262 0.59 19.55 23.83
C ALA A 262 0.28 18.43 22.84
N LEU A 263 -0.46 17.42 23.30
CA LEU A 263 -1.10 16.41 22.48
C LEU A 263 -2.61 16.66 22.50
N GLU A 264 -3.19 16.93 21.33
CA GLU A 264 -4.63 17.00 21.11
C GLU A 264 -5.13 15.61 20.72
N VAL A 265 -6.13 15.09 21.44
CA VAL A 265 -6.82 13.84 21.13
C VAL A 265 -8.30 14.15 20.95
N ARG A 266 -8.85 13.83 19.78
CA ARG A 266 -10.28 13.74 19.52
C ARG A 266 -10.73 12.30 19.71
N TRP A 267 -11.59 12.06 20.67
CA TRP A 267 -12.15 10.74 20.96
C TRP A 267 -13.23 10.36 19.93
N PRO A 268 -13.56 9.06 19.80
CA PRO A 268 -14.64 8.60 18.92
C PRO A 268 -16.02 9.21 19.25
N THR A 269 -16.21 9.66 20.49
CA THR A 269 -17.41 10.37 20.96
C THR A 269 -17.52 11.80 20.41
N GLY A 270 -16.42 12.35 19.88
CA GLY A 270 -16.32 13.74 19.40
C GLY A 270 -15.60 14.68 20.37
N ASP A 271 -15.48 14.29 21.64
CA ASP A 271 -14.81 15.07 22.69
C ASP A 271 -13.33 15.28 22.37
N ILE A 272 -12.82 16.46 22.73
CA ILE A 272 -11.43 16.84 22.53
C ILE A 272 -10.75 16.99 23.88
N GLN A 273 -9.65 16.26 24.07
CA GLN A 273 -8.78 16.36 25.22
C GLN A 273 -7.42 16.90 24.78
N VAL A 274 -6.91 17.92 25.47
CA VAL A 274 -5.60 18.51 25.21
C VAL A 274 -4.73 18.31 26.44
N MET A 275 -3.62 17.58 26.27
CA MET A 275 -2.69 17.24 27.34
C MET A 275 -1.38 18.00 27.13
N LYS A 276 -0.96 18.81 28.11
CA LYS A 276 0.35 19.48 28.06
C LYS A 276 1.47 18.45 28.11
N ILE A 277 2.49 18.65 27.28
CA ILE A 277 3.68 17.82 27.21
C ILE A 277 4.77 18.49 28.04
N GLN A 278 5.39 17.75 28.95
CA GLN A 278 6.51 18.27 29.74
C GLN A 278 7.81 18.18 28.93
N LYS A 279 8.72 19.13 29.13
CA LYS A 279 10.02 19.11 28.47
C LYS A 279 10.77 17.80 28.79
N GLY A 280 11.23 17.10 27.76
CA GLY A 280 11.95 15.82 27.88
C GLY A 280 11.05 14.62 28.18
N GLN A 281 9.72 14.77 28.19
CA GLN A 281 8.80 13.66 28.30
C GLN A 281 8.92 12.75 27.07
N LYS A 282 9.17 11.46 27.30
CA LYS A 282 9.35 10.47 26.24
C LYS A 282 8.09 9.64 25.95
N GLU A 283 7.21 9.54 26.94
CA GLU A 283 6.00 8.73 26.83
C GLU A 283 4.77 9.42 27.44
N ILE A 284 3.61 9.14 26.84
CA ILE A 284 2.30 9.59 27.32
C ILE A 284 1.31 8.42 27.28
N LEU A 285 0.63 8.21 28.41
CA LEU A 285 -0.60 7.42 28.49
C LEU A 285 -1.77 8.36 28.74
N ILE A 286 -2.71 8.44 27.80
CA ILE A 286 -3.94 9.21 27.98
C ILE A 286 -5.10 8.23 28.21
N THR A 287 -5.85 8.45 29.27
CA THR A 287 -7.13 7.78 29.51
C THR A 287 -8.26 8.73 29.16
N VAL A 288 -9.30 8.21 28.49
CA VAL A 288 -10.51 9.00 28.23
C VAL A 288 -11.03 9.59 29.54
N SER A 289 -11.30 10.90 29.54
CA SER A 289 -11.97 11.53 30.67
C SER A 289 -13.37 10.93 30.81
N PRO A 290 -13.81 10.59 32.03
CA PRO A 290 -15.18 10.13 32.27
C PRO A 290 -16.23 11.21 31.97
#